data_AF-W1Y2Z3-F1
#
_entry.id   AF-W1Y2Z3-F1
#
_cell.length_a   1.000
_cell.length_b   1.000
_cell.length_c   1.000
_cell.angle_alpha   90.00
_cell.angle_beta   90.00
_cell.angle_gamma   90.00
#
_symmetry.space_group_name_H-M   'P 1'
#
loop_
_entity.id
_entity.type
_entity.pdbx_description
1 polymer ?
#
loop_
_entity_poly.entity_id
_entity_poly.type
_entity_poly.pdbx_seq_one_letter_code
_entity_poly.pdbx_strand_id
1 'polypeptide(L)'
;VLIKDEEGKEMILSYLNQGDFIGELGLFEEGQERSAWVRAKTACEVAEISYKKFRQLIQVNPDILMRLSAQMARRLQVTSEKVGNLAFLDVTGRIAQTLLNLAKQPDAMTHPDGMQIKITRQEIGQI
;
A
#
# COMPACT_ATOMS: atom_id res chain seq x y z
N VAL A 1 2.47 3.64 2.55
CA VAL A 1 1.66 3.45 3.78
C VAL A 1 2.56 2.86 4.84
N LEU A 2 2.61 3.48 6.02
CA LEU A 2 3.50 3.09 7.11
C LEU A 2 2.77 3.05 8.46
N ILE A 3 3.13 2.08 9.28
CA ILE A 3 2.70 1.95 10.69
C ILE A 3 3.92 2.06 11.59
N LYS A 4 3.68 2.37 12.86
CA LYS A 4 4.71 2.45 13.89
C LYS A 4 4.42 1.44 14.99
N ASP A 5 5.46 0.82 15.52
CA ASP A 5 5.35 0.08 16.78
C ASP A 5 5.43 1.03 18.00
N GLU A 6 5.34 0.47 19.20
CA GLU A 6 5.41 1.22 20.47
C GLU A 6 6.78 1.87 20.71
N GLU A 7 7.84 1.34 20.08
CA GLU A 7 9.20 1.89 20.13
C GLU A 7 9.45 2.95 19.04
N GLY A 8 8.47 3.22 18.18
CA GLY A 8 8.54 4.18 17.09
C GLY A 8 9.22 3.67 15.82
N LYS A 9 9.54 2.37 15.71
CA LYS A 9 10.07 1.76 14.49
C LYS A 9 8.99 1.76 13.41
N GLU A 10 9.35 2.25 12.22
CA GLU A 10 8.45 2.32 11.08
C GLU A 10 8.45 1.01 10.29
N MET A 11 7.27 0.50 9.96
CA MET A 11 7.07 -0.59 9.01
C MET A 11 6.27 -0.08 7.80
N ILE A 12 6.80 -0.31 6.60
CA ILE A 12 6.13 -0.02 5.33
C ILE A 12 5.14 -1.15 5.03
N LEU A 13 3.85 -0.87 5.15
CA LEU A 13 2.81 -1.85 4.81
C LEU A 13 2.67 -2.04 3.30
N SER A 14 2.68 -0.94 2.55
CA SER A 14 2.44 -0.97 1.10
C SER A 14 2.90 0.32 0.42
N TYR A 15 3.31 0.21 -0.84
CA TYR A 15 3.47 1.31 -1.76
C TYR A 15 2.20 1.48 -2.59
N LEU A 16 1.75 2.72 -2.72
CA LEU A 16 0.58 3.09 -3.52
C LEU A 16 1.04 3.96 -4.68
N ASN A 17 0.45 3.74 -5.84
CA ASN A 17 0.83 4.36 -7.11
C ASN A 17 -0.39 5.07 -7.75
N GLN A 18 -0.19 5.63 -8.95
CA GLN A 18 -1.26 6.29 -9.69
C GLN A 18 -2.50 5.39 -9.83
N GLY A 19 -3.66 5.94 -9.49
CA GLY A 19 -4.95 5.24 -9.54
C GLY A 19 -5.36 4.54 -8.23
N ASP A 20 -4.48 4.49 -7.23
CA ASP A 20 -4.84 3.96 -5.91
C ASP A 20 -5.67 4.93 -5.07
N PHE A 21 -6.73 4.43 -4.45
CA PHE A 21 -7.47 5.13 -3.42
C PHE A 21 -6.70 5.12 -2.10
N ILE A 22 -6.79 6.17 -1.30
CA ILE A 22 -6.09 6.25 -0.02
C ILE A 22 -7.02 6.82 1.04
N GLY A 23 -6.90 6.34 2.28
CA GLY A 23 -7.68 6.85 3.40
C GLY A 23 -9.14 6.40 3.30
N GLU A 24 -9.40 5.27 2.67
CA GLU A 24 -10.73 4.73 2.41
C GLU A 24 -11.36 4.03 3.62
N LEU A 25 -10.56 3.58 4.58
CA LEU A 25 -11.06 2.72 5.66
C LEU A 25 -12.08 3.42 6.55
N GLY A 26 -11.93 4.74 6.75
CA GLY A 26 -12.91 5.55 7.49
C GLY A 26 -14.18 5.88 6.70
N LEU A 27 -14.30 5.43 5.45
CA LEU A 27 -15.51 5.65 4.65
C LEU A 27 -16.69 4.80 5.14
N PHE A 28 -16.45 3.60 5.67
CA PHE A 28 -17.49 2.59 5.89
C PHE A 28 -18.21 2.77 7.22
N GLU A 29 -17.50 3.17 8.26
CA GLU A 29 -18.03 3.38 9.62
C GLU A 29 -17.74 4.81 10.12
N GLU A 30 -18.64 5.36 10.93
CA GLU A 30 -18.47 6.68 11.53
C GLU A 30 -17.52 6.63 12.74
N GLY A 31 -16.83 7.74 13.02
CA GLY A 31 -15.94 7.86 14.18
C GLY A 31 -14.59 7.14 14.07
N GLN A 32 -14.24 6.63 12.88
CA GLN A 32 -12.98 5.94 12.64
C GLN A 32 -11.78 6.91 12.56
N GLU A 33 -10.68 6.56 13.22
CA GLU A 33 -9.39 7.27 13.11
C GLU A 33 -8.55 6.73 11.94
N ARG A 34 -7.47 7.44 11.58
CA ARG A 34 -6.53 6.97 10.56
C ARG A 34 -5.73 5.79 11.09
N SER A 35 -5.84 4.64 10.44
CA SER A 35 -5.13 3.41 10.84
C SER A 35 -3.64 3.40 10.54
N ALA A 36 -3.18 4.25 9.62
CA ALA A 36 -1.79 4.31 9.19
C ALA A 36 -1.42 5.69 8.66
N TRP A 37 -0.12 5.94 8.61
CA TRP A 37 0.45 7.12 7.98
C TRP A 37 0.64 6.90 6.48
N VAL A 38 0.46 7.96 5.70
CA VAL A 38 0.75 7.97 4.27
C VAL A 38 1.72 9.11 4.00
N ARG A 39 2.92 8.76 3.55
CA ARG A 39 3.99 9.70 3.21
C ARG A 39 4.21 9.66 1.70
N ALA A 40 4.27 10.82 1.07
CA ALA A 40 4.61 10.93 -0.34
C ALA A 40 6.09 10.54 -0.54
N LYS A 41 6.35 9.57 -1.42
CA LYS A 41 7.72 9.14 -1.79
C LYS A 41 8.34 10.09 -2.82
N THR A 42 7.51 10.71 -3.64
CA THR A 42 7.87 11.68 -4.69
C THR A 42 6.91 12.87 -4.63
N ALA A 43 7.09 13.88 -5.48
CA ALA A 43 6.04 14.86 -5.73
C ALA A 43 4.80 14.14 -6.29
N CYS A 44 3.63 14.41 -5.72
CA CYS A 44 2.37 13.75 -6.07
C CYS A 44 1.25 14.77 -6.23
N GLU A 45 0.33 14.50 -7.15
CA GLU A 45 -0.99 15.14 -7.20
C GLU A 45 -2.02 14.14 -6.67
N VAL A 46 -2.83 14.56 -5.71
CA VAL A 46 -3.82 13.72 -5.05
C VAL A 46 -5.17 14.41 -5.10
N ALA A 47 -6.17 13.72 -5.63
CA ALA A 47 -7.54 14.21 -5.63
C ALA A 47 -8.22 13.86 -4.30
N GLU A 48 -8.87 14.84 -3.70
CA GLU A 48 -9.56 14.69 -2.42
C GLU A 48 -11.06 14.89 -2.54
N ILE A 49 -11.83 14.08 -1.81
CA ILE A 49 -13.28 14.19 -1.72
C ILE A 49 -13.73 13.83 -0.30
N SER A 50 -14.69 14.59 0.24
CA SER A 50 -15.27 14.24 1.54
C SER A 50 -16.09 12.96 1.44
N TYR A 51 -16.10 12.15 2.51
CA TYR A 51 -16.91 10.93 2.55
C TYR A 51 -18.40 11.21 2.29
N LYS A 52 -18.91 12.36 2.76
CA LYS A 52 -20.29 12.78 2.48
C LYS A 52 -20.57 12.87 0.98
N LYS A 53 -19.71 13.55 0.22
CA LYS A 53 -19.84 13.65 -1.24
C LYS A 53 -19.59 12.31 -1.92
N PHE A 54 -18.63 11.53 -1.46
CA PHE A 54 -18.35 10.21 -2.03
C PHE A 54 -19.54 9.25 -1.86
N ARG A 55 -20.20 9.24 -0.70
CA ARG A 55 -21.44 8.47 -0.47
C ARG A 55 -22.56 8.90 -1.43
N GLN A 56 -22.68 10.19 -1.74
CA GLN A 56 -23.62 10.68 -2.76
C GLN A 56 -23.24 10.17 -4.16
N LEU A 57 -21.95 10.19 -4.52
CA LEU A 57 -21.48 9.67 -5.81
C LEU A 57 -21.75 8.17 -5.97
N ILE A 58 -21.62 7.39 -4.89
CA ILE A 58 -21.95 5.95 -4.91
C ILE A 58 -23.42 5.73 -5.30
N GLN A 59 -24.35 6.60 -4.85
CA GLN A 59 -25.76 6.49 -5.22
C GLN A 59 -26.01 6.84 -6.70
N VAL A 60 -25.19 7.71 -7.28
CA VAL A 60 -25.30 8.14 -8.68
C VAL A 60 -24.66 7.11 -9.61
N ASN A 61 -23.48 6.60 -9.26
CA ASN A 61 -22.78 5.57 -10.01
C ASN A 61 -22.06 4.60 -9.05
N PRO A 62 -22.67 3.44 -8.75
CA PRO A 62 -22.10 2.43 -7.86
C PRO A 62 -20.77 1.83 -8.35
N ASP A 63 -20.41 1.96 -9.62
CA ASP A 63 -19.16 1.42 -10.16
C ASP A 63 -17.93 1.97 -9.41
N ILE A 64 -18.01 3.19 -8.88
CA ILE A 64 -16.91 3.77 -8.10
C ILE A 64 -16.64 2.99 -6.81
N LEU A 65 -17.69 2.44 -6.18
CA LEU A 65 -17.56 1.58 -5.01
C LEU A 65 -16.96 0.23 -5.40
N MET A 66 -17.28 -0.30 -6.58
CA MET A 66 -16.67 -1.53 -7.09
C MET A 66 -15.18 -1.35 -7.35
N ARG A 67 -14.76 -0.21 -7.92
CA ARG A 67 -13.34 0.13 -8.11
C ARG A 67 -12.60 0.22 -6.77
N LEU A 68 -13.20 0.88 -5.78
CA LEU A 68 -12.63 0.99 -4.43
C LEU A 68 -12.51 -0.38 -3.76
N SER A 69 -13.60 -1.15 -3.76
CA SER A 69 -13.68 -2.47 -3.12
C SER A 69 -12.69 -3.47 -3.73
N ALA A 70 -12.48 -3.42 -5.05
CA ALA A 70 -11.48 -4.24 -5.73
C ALA A 70 -10.06 -3.98 -5.20
N GLN A 71 -9.70 -2.71 -4.97
CA GLN A 71 -8.39 -2.37 -4.38
C GLN A 71 -8.29 -2.83 -2.93
N MET A 72 -9.35 -2.69 -2.13
CA MET A 72 -9.38 -3.19 -0.75
C MET A 72 -9.19 -4.70 -0.69
N ALA A 73 -9.89 -5.46 -1.53
CA ALA A 73 -9.75 -6.92 -1.63
C ALA A 73 -8.31 -7.31 -1.99
N ARG A 74 -7.71 -6.60 -2.96
CA ARG A 74 -6.31 -6.83 -3.33
C ARG A 74 -5.34 -6.52 -2.19
N ARG A 75 -5.55 -5.41 -1.47
CA ARG A 75 -4.73 -5.03 -0.31
C ARG A 75 -4.82 -6.05 0.80
N LEU A 76 -6.01 -6.58 1.08
CA LEU A 76 -6.21 -7.63 2.06
C LEU A 76 -5.43 -8.89 1.68
N GLN A 77 -5.54 -9.35 0.44
CA GLN A 77 -4.77 -10.50 -0.05
C GLN A 77 -3.25 -10.31 0.13
N VAL A 78 -2.72 -9.16 -0.31
CA VAL A 78 -1.29 -8.84 -0.19
C VAL A 78 -0.85 -8.75 1.27
N THR A 79 -1.69 -8.18 2.14
CA THR A 79 -1.38 -8.07 3.58
C THR A 79 -1.40 -9.44 4.25
N SER A 80 -2.36 -10.30 3.92
CA SER A 80 -2.40 -11.68 4.41
C SER A 80 -1.18 -12.49 3.96
N GLU A 81 -0.75 -12.34 2.70
CA GLU A 81 0.50 -12.93 2.21
C GLU A 81 1.71 -12.42 3.00
N LYS A 82 1.77 -11.11 3.27
CA LYS A 82 2.84 -10.50 4.05
C LYS A 82 2.89 -11.03 5.49
N VAL A 83 1.74 -11.20 6.15
CA VAL A 83 1.65 -11.84 7.47
C VAL A 83 2.14 -13.29 7.42
N GLY A 84 1.77 -14.04 6.38
CA GLY A 84 2.29 -15.40 6.16
C GLY A 84 3.81 -15.42 6.02
N ASN A 85 4.37 -14.52 5.21
CA ASN A 85 5.82 -14.41 5.04
C ASN A 85 6.54 -14.06 6.34
N LEU A 86 5.95 -13.21 7.19
CA LEU A 86 6.51 -12.90 8.51
C LEU A 86 6.52 -14.12 9.45
N ALA A 87 5.57 -15.03 9.32
CA ALA A 87 5.44 -16.22 10.16
C ALA A 87 6.25 -17.43 9.67
N PHE A 88 6.37 -17.62 8.34
CA PHE A 88 6.90 -18.85 7.75
C PHE A 88 8.25 -18.71 7.06
N LEU A 89 8.69 -17.51 6.71
CA LEU A 89 9.98 -17.29 6.04
C LEU A 89 11.03 -16.77 7.03
N ASP A 90 12.27 -17.22 6.84
CA ASP A 90 13.42 -16.63 7.48
C ASP A 90 13.72 -15.23 6.90
N VAL A 91 14.64 -14.50 7.52
CA VAL A 91 15.00 -13.14 7.09
C VAL A 91 15.45 -13.13 5.63
N THR A 92 16.24 -14.12 5.20
CA THR A 92 16.73 -14.25 3.83
C THR A 92 15.57 -14.38 2.83
N GLY A 93 14.63 -15.28 3.11
CA GLY A 93 13.44 -15.49 2.27
C GLY A 93 12.58 -14.23 2.17
N ARG A 94 12.40 -13.50 3.28
CA ARG A 94 11.65 -12.24 3.28
C ARG A 94 12.32 -11.17 2.43
N ILE A 95 13.64 -11.02 2.54
CA ILE A 95 14.39 -10.07 1.71
C ILE A 95 14.27 -10.46 0.24
N ALA A 96 14.47 -11.74 -0.11
CA ALA A 96 14.36 -12.21 -1.48
C ALA A 96 12.97 -11.93 -2.08
N GLN A 97 11.90 -12.23 -1.33
CA GLN A 97 10.52 -11.96 -1.77
C GLN A 97 10.26 -10.46 -1.93
N THR A 98 10.77 -9.62 -1.02
CA THR A 98 10.68 -8.15 -1.13
C THR A 98 11.37 -7.65 -2.39
N LEU A 99 12.57 -8.12 -2.71
CA LEU A 99 13.29 -7.74 -3.94
C LEU A 99 12.53 -8.16 -5.20
N LEU A 100 11.95 -9.36 -5.22
CA LEU A 100 11.10 -9.84 -6.31
C LEU A 100 9.82 -9.01 -6.49
N ASN A 101 9.22 -8.57 -5.38
CA ASN A 101 8.02 -7.72 -5.42
C ASN A 101 8.35 -6.31 -5.93
N LEU A 102 9.48 -5.75 -5.51
CA LEU A 102 9.96 -4.44 -5.98
C LEU A 102 10.30 -4.46 -7.47
N ALA A 103 10.88 -5.55 -7.97
CA ALA A 103 11.18 -5.73 -9.39
C ALA A 103 9.93 -5.69 -10.31
N LYS A 104 8.73 -5.88 -9.75
CA LYS A 104 7.45 -5.84 -10.47
C LYS A 104 6.72 -4.50 -10.32
N GLN A 105 7.28 -3.56 -9.57
CA GLN A 105 6.67 -2.24 -9.38
C GLN A 105 6.86 -1.35 -10.61
N PRO A 106 5.98 -0.35 -10.81
CA PRO A 106 6.09 0.57 -11.96
C PRO A 106 7.40 1.38 -12.00
N ASP A 107 8.07 1.58 -10.87
CA ASP A 107 9.34 2.31 -10.76
C ASP A 107 10.58 1.44 -11.02
N ALA A 108 10.42 0.13 -11.26
CA ALA A 108 11.51 -0.75 -11.63
C ALA A 108 11.91 -0.55 -13.11
N MET A 109 13.22 -0.49 -13.36
CA MET A 109 13.76 -0.26 -14.70
C MET A 109 14.27 -1.56 -15.30
N THR A 110 14.07 -1.77 -16.61
CA THR A 110 14.64 -2.93 -17.31
C THR A 110 16.17 -2.85 -17.34
N HIS A 111 16.83 -3.98 -17.13
CA HIS A 111 18.28 -4.14 -17.19
C HIS A 111 18.62 -5.40 -18.02
N PRO A 112 19.78 -5.49 -18.70
CA PRO A 112 20.16 -6.68 -19.48
C PRO A 112 20.05 -8.01 -18.69
N ASP A 113 20.32 -7.95 -17.38
CA ASP A 113 20.29 -9.12 -16.48
C ASP A 113 18.99 -9.26 -15.66
N GLY A 114 17.96 -8.45 -15.93
CA GLY A 114 16.68 -8.50 -15.21
C GLY A 114 16.07 -7.13 -14.96
N MET A 115 15.81 -6.81 -13.69
CA MET A 115 15.18 -5.55 -13.27
C MET A 115 16.08 -4.80 -12.29
N GLN A 116 16.35 -3.53 -12.59
CA GLN A 116 17.03 -2.60 -11.70
C GLN A 116 16.01 -1.94 -10.78
N ILE A 117 16.22 -2.06 -9.47
CA ILE A 117 15.42 -1.42 -8.43
C ILE A 117 16.25 -0.38 -7.68
N LYS A 118 15.63 0.72 -7.28
CA LYS A 118 16.28 1.77 -6.48
C LYS A 118 15.67 1.80 -5.08
N ILE A 119 16.38 1.18 -4.13
CA ILE A 119 15.95 1.10 -2.73
C ILE A 119 17.15 1.09 -1.79
N THR A 120 17.00 1.68 -0.60
CA THR A 120 18.03 1.68 0.44
C THR A 120 17.95 0.45 1.34
N ARG A 121 19.04 0.12 2.04
CA ARG A 121 19.05 -0.98 3.03
C ARG A 121 18.07 -0.72 4.18
N GLN A 122 17.89 0.54 4.56
CA GLN A 122 16.94 0.93 5.59
C GLN A 122 15.50 0.64 5.15
N GLU A 123 15.13 1.04 3.92
CA GLU A 123 13.80 0.75 3.38
C GLU A 123 13.54 -0.74 3.26
N ILE A 124 14.55 -1.54 2.84
CA ILE A 124 14.42 -3.01 2.84
C ILE A 124 14.13 -3.55 4.24
N GLY A 125 14.81 -3.03 5.28
CA GLY A 125 14.57 -3.43 6.66
C GLY A 125 13.23 -2.96 7.25
N GLN A 126 12.60 -1.96 6.63
CA GLN A 126 11.28 -1.45 7.03
C GLN A 126 10.12 -2.16 6.31
N ILE A 127 10.37 -2.91 5.23
CA ILE A 127 9.34 -3.69 4.51
C ILE A 127 9.16 -5.04 5.19
#